data_AF-A0A9D8VC26-F1
#
_entry.id   AF-A0A9D8VC26-F1
#
_cell.length_a   1.000
_cell.length_b   1.000
_cell.length_c   1.000
_cell.angle_alpha   90.00
_cell.angle_beta   90.00
_cell.angle_gamma   90.00
#
_symmetry.space_group_name_H-M   'P 1'
#
loop_
_entity.id
_entity.type
_entity.pdbx_description
1 polymer ?
#
loop_
_entity_poly.entity_id
_entity_poly.type
_entity_poly.pdbx_seq_one_letter_code
_entity_poly.pdbx_strand_id
1 'polypeptide(L)' 'MTVYKFWCEWDIGINECLWRDYYQMEEDVAKALSDCGIEDTIEELEGAGLLGFDSVKVIG' A
#
# COMPACT_ATOMS: atom_id res chain seq x y z
N MET A 1 15.92 8.62 6.93
CA MET A 1 14.43 8.58 6.95
C MET A 1 13.99 7.42 6.08
N THR A 2 13.00 6.63 6.50
CA THR A 2 12.42 5.58 5.63
C THR A 2 11.20 6.16 4.92
N VAL A 3 11.08 5.89 3.63
CA VAL A 3 9.90 6.21 2.83
C VAL A 3 9.33 4.90 2.32
N TYR A 4 8.02 4.74 2.42
CA TYR A 4 7.28 3.57 2.00
C TYR A 4 6.52 3.89 0.71
N LYS A 5 6.46 2.89 -0.16
CA LYS A 5 5.71 2.93 -1.41
C LYS A 5 4.83 1.70 -1.48
N PHE A 6 3.59 1.92 -1.91
CA PHE A 6 2.63 0.87 -2.18
C PHE A 6 2.57 0.61 -3.69
N TRP A 7 2.35 -0.64 -4.08
CA TRP A 7 1.97 -1.01 -5.43
C TRP A 7 0.82 -2.03 -5.39
N CYS A 8 0.00 -1.99 -6.43
CA CYS A 8 -1.10 -2.92 -6.63
C CYS A 8 -1.22 -3.23 -8.12
N GLU A 9 -1.65 -4.44 -8.46
CA GLU A 9 -1.96 -4.80 -9.85
C GLU A 9 -3.11 -3.96 -10.43
N TRP A 10 -3.97 -3.43 -9.57
CA TRP A 10 -5.08 -2.57 -9.95
C TRP A 10 -4.79 -1.11 -9.61
N ASP A 11 -5.44 -0.22 -10.35
CA ASP A 11 -5.47 1.20 -10.01
C ASP A 11 -6.59 1.44 -9.00
N ILE A 12 -6.21 1.59 -7.73
CA ILE A 12 -7.09 1.94 -6.62
C ILE A 12 -6.91 3.41 -6.18
N GLY A 13 -6.26 4.23 -7.02
CA GLY A 13 -6.11 5.67 -6.82
C GLY A 13 -4.98 6.11 -5.88
N ILE A 14 -4.13 5.20 -5.39
CA ILE A 14 -3.04 5.50 -4.45
C ILE A 14 -1.66 4.91 -4.84
N ASN A 15 -1.51 4.32 -6.02
CA ASN A 15 -0.30 3.59 -6.43
C ASN A 15 0.97 4.48 -6.59
N GLU A 16 0.83 5.80 -6.67
CA GLU A 16 1.95 6.76 -6.75
C GLU A 16 2.19 7.53 -5.45
N CYS A 17 1.41 7.26 -4.41
CA CYS A 17 1.56 7.90 -3.10
C CYS A 17 2.82 7.37 -2.37
N LEU A 18 3.36 8.22 -1.49
CA LEU A 18 4.53 7.90 -0.67
C LEU A 18 4.24 8.25 0.78
N TRP A 19 4.63 7.36 1.68
CA TRP A 19 4.40 7.52 3.12
C TRP A 19 5.71 7.55 3.89
N ARG A 20 5.71 8.27 5.02
CA ARG A 20 6.84 8.25 5.98
C ARG A 20 6.62 7.29 7.14
N ASP A 21 5.38 6.82 7.28
CA ASP A 21 4.94 5.91 8.34
C ASP A 21 4.24 4.72 7.70
N TYR A 22 4.57 3.52 8.16
CA TYR A 22 4.04 2.28 7.61
C TYR A 22 2.57 2.06 7.98
N TYR A 23 2.18 2.41 9.21
CA TYR A 23 0.80 2.21 9.68
C TYR A 23 -0.17 3.13 8.95
N GLN A 24 0.21 4.39 8.71
CA GLN A 24 -0.60 5.30 7.90
C GLN A 24 -0.80 4.77 6.47
N MET A 25 0.24 4.18 5.88
CA MET A 25 0.13 3.56 4.55
C MET A 25 -0.85 2.39 4.57
N GLU A 26 -0.77 1.49 5.56
CA GLU A 26 -1.71 0.37 5.68
C GLU A 26 -3.16 0.85 5.85
N GLU A 27 -3.41 1.88 6.68
CA GLU A 27 -4.75 2.45 6.85
C GLU A 27 -5.30 3.04 5.54
N ASP A 28 -4.48 3.79 4.81
CA ASP A 28 -4.86 4.40 3.53
C ASP A 28 -5.14 3.33 2.47
N VAL A 29 -4.35 2.26 2.45
CA VAL A 29 -4.55 1.11 1.54
C VAL A 29 -5.81 0.35 1.87
N ALA A 30 -6.05 0.03 3.16
CA ALA A 30 -7.27 -0.64 3.58
C ALA A 30 -8.52 0.17 3.20
N LYS A 31 -8.44 1.49 3.34
CA LYS A 31 -9.50 2.39 2.90
C LYS A 31 -9.69 2.37 1.38
N ALA A 32 -8.61 2.46 0.60
CA ALA A 32 -8.70 2.46 -0.86
C ALA A 32 -9.28 1.15 -1.41
N LEU A 33 -8.90 0.01 -0.84
CA LEU A 33 -9.49 -1.30 -1.16
C LEU A 33 -10.99 -1.31 -0.88
N SER A 34 -11.39 -0.84 0.30
CA SER A 34 -12.80 -0.76 0.69
C SER A 34 -13.60 0.18 -0.21
N ASP A 35 -13.07 1.35 -0.57
CA ASP A 35 -13.69 2.31 -1.49
C ASP A 35 -13.86 1.73 -2.91
N CYS A 36 -13.00 0.78 -3.30
CA CYS A 36 -13.11 0.01 -4.55
C CYS A 36 -14.01 -1.24 -4.45
N GLY A 37 -14.58 -1.52 -3.26
CA GLY A 37 -15.42 -2.70 -3.04
C GLY A 37 -14.66 -4.02 -2.96
N ILE A 38 -13.36 -3.97 -2.66
CA ILE A 38 -12.52 -5.15 -2.41
C ILE A 38 -12.67 -5.51 -0.93
N GLU A 39 -13.19 -6.71 -0.66
CA GLU A 39 -13.43 -7.21 0.70
C GLU A 39 -12.26 -8.04 1.25
N ASP A 40 -11.34 -8.45 0.38
CA ASP A 40 -10.13 -9.19 0.75
C ASP A 40 -9.22 -8.34 1.64
N THR A 41 -8.57 -9.00 2.59
CA THR A 41 -7.58 -8.36 3.47
C THR A 41 -6.28 -8.07 2.73
N ILE A 42 -5.52 -7.09 3.23
CA ILE A 42 -4.18 -6.79 2.71
C ILE A 42 -3.28 -8.05 2.71
N GLU A 43 -3.34 -8.87 3.77
CA GLU A 43 -2.55 -10.10 3.90
C GLU A 43 -2.90 -11.14 2.83
N GLU A 44 -4.18 -11.32 2.51
CA GLU A 44 -4.63 -12.24 1.45
C GLU A 44 -4.14 -11.80 0.06
N LEU A 45 -4.25 -10.49 -0.22
CA LEU A 45 -3.84 -9.91 -1.49
C LEU A 45 -2.31 -9.90 -1.65
N GLU A 46 -1.57 -9.62 -0.58
CA GLU A 46 -0.11 -9.71 -0.57
C GLU A 46 0.37 -11.16 -0.75
N GLY A 47 -0.27 -12.12 -0.06
CA GLY A 47 0.01 -13.55 -0.21
C GLY A 47 -0.27 -14.09 -1.61
N ALA A 48 -1.23 -13.49 -2.32
CA ALA A 48 -1.53 -13.78 -3.71
C ALA A 48 -0.62 -13.03 -4.71
N GLY A 49 0.22 -12.09 -4.25
CA GLY A 49 1.09 -11.27 -5.09
C GLY A 49 0.36 -10.18 -5.88
N LEU A 50 -0.83 -9.78 -5.43
CA LEU A 50 -1.68 -8.79 -6.10
C LEU A 50 -1.39 -7.34 -5.66
N LEU A 51 -0.70 -7.21 -4.52
CA LEU A 51 -0.19 -5.95 -4.00
C LEU A 51 1.08 -6.19 -3.19
N GLY A 52 1.76 -5.10 -2.85
CA GLY A 52 2.90 -5.15 -1.95
C GLY A 52 3.43 -3.79 -1.55
N PHE A 53 4.40 -3.84 -0.65
CA PHE A 53 5.00 -2.66 -0.02
C PHE A 53 6.50 -2.65 -0.22
N ASP A 54 7.01 -1.56 -0.78
CA ASP A 54 8.43 -1.28 -0.89
C ASP A 54 8.85 -0.20 0.10
N SER A 55 10.14 -0.20 0.47
CA SER A 55 10.69 0.90 1.27
C SER A 55 12.09 1.31 0.81
N VAL A 56 12.36 2.60 0.94
CA VAL A 56 13.66 3.20 0.62
C VAL A 56 14.16 3.99 1.82
N LYS A 57 15.40 3.71 2.23
CA LYS A 57 16.09 4.50 3.24
C LYS A 57 16.75 5.72 2.59
N VAL A 58 16.20 6.90 2.86
CA VAL A 58 16.76 8.19 2.47
C VAL A 58 17.86 8.58 3.46
N ILE A 59 19.08 8.72 2.95
CA ILE A 59 20.24 9.25 3.67
C ILE A 59 20.33 10.73 3.33
N GLY A 60 20.34 11.58 4.35
CA GLY A 60 20.54 13.03 4.24
C GLY A 60 21.84 13.45 4.88
#